data_AF-A0A8T3E6I0-F1
#
_entry.id   AF-A0A8T3E6I0-F1
#
_cell.length_a   1.000
_cell.length_b   1.000
_cell.length_c   1.000
_cell.angle_alpha   90.00
_cell.angle_beta   90.00
_cell.angle_gamma   90.00
#
_symmetry.space_group_name_H-M   'P 1'
#
loop_
_entity.id
_entity.type
_entity.pdbx_description
1 polymer ?
#
loop_
_entity_poly.entity_id
_entity_poly.type
_entity_poly.pdbx_seq_one_letter_code
_entity_poly.pdbx_strand_id
1 'polypeptide(L)'
;MTLHQKTWNTLFSHRKRRAAQEISYSSNSCLIKRAIMVSFTLSALFCAAVLSSIALGTDAEVCQCMCPAGWTHFGGRCFKYVDAKTDWASAEVHCVNEGGNLASVHSEEEYNFIRQLVNTHAGEKVRFWMGLTDSQKEGTWLWSDGSKVGYTKWNPGEPNNANGEDCGEGNYANSEGWNDIACKNTFASVCVKTM
;
A
#
# COMPACT_ATOMS: atom_id res chain seq x y z
N MET A 1 17.49 -50.72 -43.60
CA MET A 1 17.46 -49.25 -43.73
C MET A 1 18.10 -48.67 -42.46
N THR A 2 19.44 -48.60 -42.43
CA THR A 2 20.25 -47.36 -42.55
C THR A 2 20.06 -46.41 -41.36
N LEU A 3 20.89 -46.43 -40.31
CA LEU A 3 22.27 -45.92 -40.14
C LEU A 3 22.30 -44.51 -39.52
N HIS A 4 22.77 -44.45 -38.27
CA HIS A 4 23.48 -43.39 -37.54
C HIS A 4 22.91 -41.97 -37.34
N GLN A 5 22.65 -41.71 -36.06
CA GLN A 5 23.03 -40.52 -35.28
C GLN A 5 24.32 -39.81 -35.79
N LYS A 6 24.18 -38.54 -36.19
CA LYS A 6 25.17 -37.45 -36.31
C LYS A 6 24.34 -36.22 -36.75
N THR A 7 24.34 -35.05 -36.11
CA THR A 7 25.44 -34.31 -35.52
C THR A 7 24.94 -33.40 -34.39
N TRP A 8 25.53 -33.63 -33.23
CA TRP A 8 25.59 -32.71 -32.10
C TRP A 8 26.42 -31.50 -32.50
N ASN A 9 25.79 -30.36 -32.78
CA ASN A 9 26.51 -29.09 -32.85
C ASN A 9 26.76 -28.60 -31.43
N THR A 10 27.89 -29.05 -30.89
CA THR A 10 28.66 -28.36 -29.86
C THR A 10 28.97 -26.94 -30.31
N LEU A 11 28.54 -25.95 -29.53
CA LEU A 11 29.41 -24.88 -29.04
C LEU A 11 28.91 -24.46 -27.65
N PHE A 12 29.39 -25.19 -26.65
CA PHE A 12 29.61 -24.65 -25.31
C PHE A 12 30.71 -23.58 -25.42
N SER A 13 30.41 -22.32 -25.16
CA SER A 13 31.20 -21.51 -24.21
C SER A 13 30.59 -20.13 -23.96
N HIS A 14 30.73 -19.72 -22.70
CA HIS A 14 30.61 -18.36 -22.13
C HIS A 14 29.30 -17.96 -21.44
N ARG A 15 29.33 -18.21 -20.12
CA ARG A 15 28.69 -17.40 -19.06
C ARG A 15 28.72 -15.89 -19.37
N LYS A 16 27.60 -15.20 -19.14
CA LYS A 16 27.44 -14.16 -18.09
C LYS A 16 26.00 -13.56 -18.04
N ARG A 17 25.28 -13.92 -16.97
CA ARG A 17 24.39 -13.14 -16.08
C ARG A 17 23.78 -11.81 -16.59
N ARG A 18 22.44 -11.67 -16.46
CA ARG A 18 21.68 -10.76 -15.56
C ARG A 18 20.18 -10.93 -15.86
N ALA A 19 19.42 -11.55 -14.95
CA ALA A 19 18.56 -10.91 -13.95
C ALA A 19 17.10 -10.77 -14.45
N ALA A 20 16.35 -11.88 -14.41
CA ALA A 20 14.90 -11.85 -14.34
C ALA A 20 14.53 -11.79 -12.86
N GLN A 21 13.88 -10.71 -12.45
CA GLN A 21 13.49 -10.45 -11.07
C GLN A 21 12.09 -11.00 -10.86
N GLU A 22 12.00 -12.27 -10.47
CA GLU A 22 10.81 -12.83 -9.83
C GLU A 22 10.77 -12.30 -8.39
N ILE A 23 9.92 -11.31 -8.11
CA ILE A 23 9.60 -10.94 -6.74
C ILE A 23 8.48 -11.86 -6.27
N SER A 24 8.84 -13.02 -5.73
CA SER A 24 7.92 -13.77 -4.88
C SER A 24 7.77 -12.98 -3.57
N TYR A 25 6.63 -12.34 -3.35
CA TYR A 25 6.29 -11.83 -2.02
C TYR A 25 5.97 -13.02 -1.11
N SER A 26 6.88 -13.21 -0.16
CA SER A 26 6.94 -14.28 0.83
C SER A 26 5.65 -14.45 1.63
N SER A 27 5.08 -15.66 1.60
CA SER A 27 4.11 -16.13 2.58
C SER A 27 4.84 -16.72 3.80
N ASN A 28 4.49 -16.22 4.99
CA ASN A 28 4.58 -16.84 6.32
C ASN A 28 5.94 -17.37 6.82
N SER A 29 6.48 -16.73 7.87
CA SER A 29 6.76 -17.44 9.15
C SER A 29 7.29 -16.49 10.24
N CYS A 30 6.43 -16.19 11.23
CA CYS A 30 6.89 -15.80 12.57
C CYS A 30 7.43 -17.08 13.24
N LEU A 31 8.75 -17.31 13.14
CA LEU A 31 9.41 -18.32 13.95
C LEU A 31 9.80 -17.71 15.28
N ILE A 32 8.95 -17.92 16.30
CA ILE A 32 9.35 -17.81 17.70
C ILE A 32 10.39 -18.91 17.95
N LYS A 33 11.66 -18.64 17.67
CA LYS A 33 12.74 -19.49 18.17
C LYS A 33 12.88 -19.20 19.66
N ARG A 34 12.28 -20.08 20.48
CA ARG A 34 12.51 -20.13 21.93
C ARG A 34 14.02 -20.16 22.20
N ALA A 35 14.56 -19.11 22.80
CA ALA A 35 15.90 -19.15 23.38
C ALA A 35 15.83 -19.97 24.67
N ILE A 36 16.40 -21.18 24.64
CA ILE A 36 16.63 -21.98 25.84
C ILE A 36 17.84 -21.35 26.55
N MET A 37 17.61 -20.77 27.73
CA MET A 37 18.69 -20.46 28.67
C MET A 37 19.34 -21.77 29.12
N VAL A 38 20.60 -21.99 28.78
CA VAL A 38 21.41 -23.04 29.42
C VAL A 38 22.28 -22.36 30.47
N SER A 39 22.00 -22.70 31.73
CA SER A 39 22.64 -22.20 32.93
C SER A 39 24.08 -22.73 33.10
N PHE A 40 24.88 -21.91 33.78
CA PHE A 40 26.28 -22.12 34.18
C PHE A 40 26.57 -23.45 34.88
N THR A 41 27.70 -24.08 34.52
CA THR A 41 28.49 -24.91 35.45
C THR A 41 29.92 -24.38 35.53
N LEU A 42 30.35 -24.11 36.76
CA LEU A 42 31.64 -23.58 37.18
C LEU A 42 32.75 -24.65 37.05
N SER A 43 33.87 -24.40 36.38
CA SER A 43 35.19 -24.95 36.77
C SER A 43 36.37 -24.35 35.98
N ALA A 44 37.28 -23.75 36.74
CA ALA A 44 38.74 -23.61 36.60
C ALA A 44 39.41 -23.19 35.26
N LEU A 45 40.09 -22.03 35.35
CA LEU A 45 41.35 -21.62 34.72
C LEU A 45 41.48 -21.71 33.19
N PHE A 46 41.21 -20.60 32.50
CA PHE A 46 42.04 -20.18 31.37
C PHE A 46 42.30 -18.67 31.40
N CYS A 47 43.59 -18.35 31.34
CA CYS A 47 44.18 -17.03 31.19
C CYS A 47 44.09 -16.62 29.71
N ALA A 48 43.39 -15.53 29.36
CA ALA A 48 43.73 -14.60 28.27
C ALA A 48 42.56 -13.64 27.97
N ALA A 49 42.95 -12.43 27.57
CA ALA A 49 42.15 -11.25 27.26
C ALA A 49 40.98 -11.46 26.29
N VAL A 50 39.83 -10.83 26.63
CA VAL A 50 38.98 -10.09 25.70
C VAL A 50 38.06 -9.17 26.52
N LEU A 51 38.45 -7.91 26.73
CA LEU A 51 37.47 -6.87 27.05
C LEU A 51 36.85 -6.39 25.72
N SER A 52 36.04 -7.25 25.10
CA SER A 52 35.10 -6.80 24.09
C SER A 52 33.85 -6.30 24.82
N SER A 53 33.86 -5.02 25.19
CA SER A 53 32.65 -4.35 25.67
C SER A 53 31.82 -3.92 24.46
N ILE A 54 31.12 -4.87 23.83
CA ILE A 54 30.04 -4.55 22.90
C ILE A 54 28.85 -5.45 23.24
N ALA A 55 27.86 -4.87 23.91
CA ALA A 55 26.45 -5.13 23.65
C ALA A 55 25.59 -4.28 24.62
N LEU A 56 25.51 -2.98 24.35
CA LEU A 56 24.21 -2.31 24.50
C LEU A 56 23.58 -2.29 23.11
N GLY A 57 23.27 -3.48 22.62
CA GLY A 57 22.26 -3.63 21.58
C GLY A 57 20.95 -3.25 22.24
N THR A 58 20.54 -2.00 22.06
CA THR A 58 19.13 -1.66 22.18
C THR A 58 18.47 -2.39 21.02
N ASP A 59 17.96 -3.60 21.27
CA ASP A 59 16.90 -4.15 20.43
C ASP A 59 15.64 -3.32 20.70
N ALA A 60 15.69 -2.07 20.22
CA ALA A 60 14.49 -1.49 19.66
C ALA A 60 14.20 -2.35 18.43
N GLU A 61 13.41 -3.40 18.65
CA GLU A 61 12.64 -4.02 17.59
C GLU A 61 11.87 -2.88 16.93
N VAL A 62 12.40 -2.37 15.82
CA VAL A 62 11.64 -1.49 14.94
C VAL A 62 10.49 -2.38 14.49
N CYS A 63 9.31 -2.16 15.06
CA CYS A 63 8.09 -2.77 14.57
C CYS A 63 7.87 -2.21 13.16
N GLN A 64 8.50 -2.83 12.17
CA GLN A 64 8.30 -2.52 10.77
C GLN A 64 6.83 -2.81 10.50
N CYS A 65 6.11 -1.73 10.32
CA CYS A 65 4.67 -1.65 10.19
C CYS A 65 4.29 -2.19 8.80
N MET A 66 4.27 -3.52 8.66
CA MET A 66 3.91 -4.12 7.39
C MET A 66 2.40 -4.05 7.21
N CYS A 67 1.98 -3.42 6.11
CA CYS A 67 0.58 -3.46 5.70
C CYS A 67 0.12 -4.90 5.43
N PRO A 68 -1.17 -5.21 5.63
CA PRO A 68 -1.72 -6.52 5.27
C PRO A 68 -1.50 -6.86 3.79
N ALA A 69 -1.58 -8.14 3.44
CA ALA A 69 -1.46 -8.56 2.05
C ALA A 69 -2.45 -7.82 1.15
N GLY A 70 -1.97 -7.28 0.02
CA GLY A 70 -2.76 -6.48 -0.90
C GLY A 70 -2.89 -4.99 -0.53
N TRP A 71 -2.23 -4.54 0.54
CA TRP A 71 -2.17 -3.13 0.94
C TRP A 71 -0.76 -2.57 0.74
N THR A 72 -0.68 -1.29 0.36
CA THR A 72 0.58 -0.58 0.10
C THR A 72 0.79 0.49 1.17
N HIS A 73 1.98 0.50 1.78
CA HIS A 73 2.33 1.44 2.84
C HIS A 73 2.70 2.81 2.28
N PHE A 74 2.16 3.88 2.88
CA PHE A 74 2.60 5.25 2.68
C PHE A 74 2.34 6.07 3.96
N GLY A 75 3.33 6.84 4.42
CA GLY A 75 3.13 7.80 5.51
C GLY A 75 2.59 7.23 6.83
N GLY A 76 2.91 5.98 7.18
CA GLY A 76 2.37 5.35 8.40
C GLY A 76 0.92 4.87 8.26
N ARG A 77 0.42 4.75 7.03
CA ARG A 77 -0.92 4.27 6.70
C ARG A 77 -0.83 3.20 5.60
N CYS A 78 -1.88 2.41 5.49
CA CYS A 78 -1.99 1.35 4.49
C CYS A 78 -3.11 1.68 3.51
N PHE A 79 -2.84 1.62 2.22
CA PHE A 79 -3.79 1.94 1.15
C PHE A 79 -4.02 0.76 0.22
N LYS A 80 -5.21 0.63 -0.33
CA LYS A 80 -5.55 -0.44 -1.28
C LYS A 80 -6.44 0.08 -2.40
N TYR A 81 -6.03 -0.19 -3.65
CA TYR A 81 -6.88 0.03 -4.82
C TYR A 81 -7.93 -1.08 -4.93
N VAL A 82 -9.17 -0.69 -5.24
CA VAL A 82 -10.30 -1.59 -5.44
C VAL A 82 -10.87 -1.33 -6.83
N ASP A 83 -10.71 -2.30 -7.73
CA ASP A 83 -11.09 -2.17 -9.13
C ASP A 83 -12.61 -2.22 -9.36
N ALA A 84 -13.35 -2.82 -8.43
CA ALA A 84 -14.80 -2.97 -8.53
C ALA A 84 -15.49 -1.59 -8.55
N LYS A 85 -16.10 -1.25 -9.69
CA LYS A 85 -16.80 0.02 -9.87
C LYS A 85 -18.15 0.00 -9.17
N THR A 86 -18.30 0.81 -8.13
CA THR A 86 -19.51 0.85 -7.29
C THR A 86 -19.88 2.28 -6.91
N ASP A 87 -21.08 2.48 -6.37
CA ASP A 87 -21.46 3.77 -5.80
C ASP A 87 -20.67 4.08 -4.52
N TRP A 88 -20.60 5.36 -4.14
CA TRP A 88 -19.73 5.81 -3.05
C TRP A 88 -20.04 5.07 -1.73
N ALA A 89 -21.33 4.88 -1.43
CA ALA A 89 -21.77 4.19 -0.21
C ALA A 89 -21.35 2.71 -0.21
N SER A 90 -21.47 2.03 -1.34
CA SER A 90 -21.04 0.64 -1.49
C SER A 90 -19.52 0.50 -1.39
N ALA A 91 -18.78 1.47 -1.94
CA ALA A 91 -17.33 1.52 -1.83
C ALA A 91 -16.87 1.73 -0.37
N GLU A 92 -17.53 2.61 0.38
CA GLU A 92 -17.28 2.80 1.81
C GLU A 92 -17.56 1.51 2.60
N VAL A 93 -18.72 0.88 2.37
CA VAL A 93 -19.06 -0.41 3.02
C VAL A 93 -18.00 -1.47 2.71
N HIS A 94 -17.49 -1.53 1.48
CA HIS A 94 -16.40 -2.45 1.14
C HIS A 94 -15.14 -2.17 1.97
N CYS A 95 -14.69 -0.92 2.05
CA CYS A 95 -13.50 -0.57 2.82
C CYS A 95 -13.68 -0.82 4.33
N VAL A 96 -14.87 -0.54 4.87
CA VAL A 96 -15.25 -0.87 6.26
C VAL A 96 -15.21 -2.36 6.52
N ASN A 97 -15.72 -3.18 5.60
CA ASN A 97 -15.66 -4.64 5.72
C ASN A 97 -14.23 -5.20 5.65
N GLU A 98 -13.32 -4.48 4.98
CA GLU A 98 -11.90 -4.84 5.05
C GLU A 98 -11.25 -4.37 6.36
N GLY A 99 -11.89 -3.54 7.17
CA GLY A 99 -11.38 -3.00 8.44
C GLY A 99 -10.72 -1.62 8.31
N GLY A 100 -11.13 -0.83 7.32
CA GLY A 100 -10.67 0.53 7.08
C GLY A 100 -11.84 1.44 6.65
N ASN A 101 -11.54 2.45 5.85
CA ASN A 101 -12.54 3.36 5.26
C ASN A 101 -12.11 3.71 3.83
N LEU A 102 -12.96 4.40 3.07
CA LEU A 102 -12.47 5.09 1.87
C LEU A 102 -11.35 6.06 2.27
N ALA A 103 -10.37 6.21 1.38
CA ALA A 103 -9.16 6.95 1.68
C ALA A 103 -9.44 8.41 1.98
N SER A 104 -9.02 8.88 3.14
CA SER A 104 -8.84 10.30 3.41
C SER A 104 -7.47 10.77 2.97
N VAL A 105 -7.39 12.05 2.60
CA VAL A 105 -6.19 12.67 2.04
C VAL A 105 -5.70 13.81 2.93
N HIS A 106 -4.44 13.75 3.36
CA HIS A 106 -3.88 14.70 4.35
C HIS A 106 -2.69 15.52 3.85
N SER A 107 -2.15 15.21 2.67
CA SER A 107 -1.11 16.01 2.05
C SER A 107 -1.09 15.82 0.53
N GLU A 108 -0.34 16.68 -0.16
CA GLU A 108 -0.13 16.55 -1.60
C GLU A 108 0.64 15.29 -1.95
N GLU A 109 1.64 14.90 -1.15
CA GLU A 109 2.42 13.69 -1.34
C GLU A 109 1.55 12.44 -1.20
N GLU A 110 0.64 12.44 -0.22
CA GLU A 110 -0.32 11.34 -0.02
C GLU A 110 -1.29 11.23 -1.21
N TYR A 111 -1.81 12.36 -1.68
CA TYR A 111 -2.68 12.35 -2.86
C TYR A 111 -1.96 11.86 -4.12
N ASN A 112 -0.73 12.32 -4.34
CA ASN A 112 0.08 11.89 -5.48
C ASN A 112 0.40 10.39 -5.41
N PHE A 113 0.70 9.88 -4.22
CA PHE A 113 0.84 8.44 -3.98
C PHE A 113 -0.44 7.68 -4.33
N ILE A 114 -1.60 8.12 -3.85
CA ILE A 114 -2.90 7.48 -4.15
C ILE A 114 -3.15 7.46 -5.66
N ARG A 115 -2.94 8.57 -6.37
CA ARG A 115 -3.08 8.63 -7.84
C ARG A 115 -2.13 7.65 -8.54
N GLN A 116 -0.88 7.55 -8.09
CA GLN A 116 0.08 6.61 -8.65
C GLN A 116 -0.34 5.16 -8.38
N LEU A 117 -0.82 4.86 -7.17
CA LEU A 117 -1.33 3.53 -6.80
C LEU A 117 -2.46 3.10 -7.74
N VAL A 118 -3.46 3.97 -7.92
CA VAL A 118 -4.60 3.76 -8.82
C VAL A 118 -4.12 3.53 -10.25
N ASN A 119 -3.35 4.46 -10.81
CA ASN A 119 -2.93 4.40 -12.22
C ASN A 119 -2.05 3.16 -12.51
N THR A 120 -1.23 2.77 -11.54
CA THR A 120 -0.36 1.58 -11.66
C THR A 120 -1.18 0.29 -11.70
N HIS A 121 -2.19 0.17 -10.84
CA HIS A 121 -3.03 -1.04 -10.79
C HIS A 121 -4.06 -1.10 -11.93
N ALA A 122 -4.62 0.03 -12.32
CA ALA A 122 -5.56 0.12 -13.43
C ALA A 122 -4.86 0.01 -14.80
N GLY A 123 -3.56 0.34 -14.88
CA GLY A 123 -2.81 0.41 -16.14
C GLY A 123 -3.10 1.67 -16.97
N GLU A 124 -3.99 2.54 -16.51
CA GLU A 124 -4.37 3.80 -17.13
C GLU A 124 -4.86 4.81 -16.08
N LYS A 125 -5.09 6.06 -16.49
CA LYS A 125 -5.71 7.06 -15.60
C LYS A 125 -7.20 6.75 -15.46
N VAL A 126 -7.62 6.35 -14.26
CA VAL A 126 -9.03 6.13 -13.93
C VAL A 126 -9.50 7.05 -12.82
N ARG A 127 -10.78 7.42 -12.88
CA ARG A 127 -11.49 8.11 -11.79
C ARG A 127 -11.68 7.15 -10.62
N PHE A 128 -11.62 7.68 -9.41
CA PHE A 128 -11.75 6.87 -8.21
C PHE A 128 -12.43 7.62 -7.07
N TRP A 129 -13.14 6.87 -6.24
CA TRP A 129 -13.68 7.34 -4.98
C TRP A 129 -12.61 7.47 -3.91
N MET A 130 -12.74 8.54 -3.14
CA MET A 130 -12.08 8.77 -1.85
C MET A 130 -13.15 9.06 -0.80
N GLY A 131 -12.79 9.10 0.49
CA GLY A 131 -13.75 9.20 1.58
C GLY A 131 -14.37 10.59 1.76
N LEU A 132 -14.25 11.49 0.79
CA LEU A 132 -14.65 12.88 0.90
C LEU A 132 -16.15 13.02 0.61
N THR A 133 -16.92 13.60 1.53
CA THR A 133 -18.35 13.87 1.34
C THR A 133 -18.82 15.07 2.16
N ASP A 134 -19.82 15.79 1.67
CA ASP A 134 -20.57 16.81 2.42
C ASP A 134 -22.07 16.50 2.53
N SER A 135 -22.46 15.25 2.25
CA SER A 135 -23.85 14.75 2.31
C SER A 135 -24.58 14.99 3.64
N GLN A 136 -23.85 15.20 4.73
CA GLN A 136 -24.44 15.58 6.03
C GLN A 136 -24.86 17.04 6.08
N LYS A 137 -24.10 17.92 5.42
CA LYS A 137 -24.33 19.36 5.36
C LYS A 137 -23.55 19.95 4.18
N GLU A 138 -24.30 20.35 3.17
CA GLU A 138 -23.82 21.07 1.99
C GLU A 138 -22.74 22.12 2.31
N GLY A 139 -21.65 22.09 1.56
CA GLY A 139 -20.51 22.99 1.71
C GLY A 139 -19.62 22.70 2.93
N THR A 140 -19.95 21.67 3.72
CA THR A 140 -19.16 21.23 4.87
C THR A 140 -18.60 19.82 4.60
N TRP A 141 -17.46 19.78 3.92
CA TRP A 141 -16.78 18.54 3.56
C TRP A 141 -16.14 17.84 4.76
N LEU A 142 -16.29 16.52 4.80
CA LEU A 142 -15.80 15.62 5.83
C LEU A 142 -15.17 14.37 5.19
N TRP A 143 -14.25 13.75 5.91
CA TRP A 143 -13.76 12.41 5.57
C TRP A 143 -14.60 11.34 6.28
N SER A 144 -14.93 10.25 5.58
CA SER A 144 -15.73 9.14 6.12
C SER A 144 -15.05 8.40 7.27
N ASP A 145 -13.71 8.45 7.34
CA ASP A 145 -12.91 7.91 8.44
C ASP A 145 -12.90 8.81 9.70
N GLY A 146 -13.59 9.96 9.67
CA GLY A 146 -13.68 10.91 10.78
C GLY A 146 -12.45 11.80 10.97
N SER A 147 -11.45 11.70 10.11
CA SER A 147 -10.29 12.58 10.13
C SER A 147 -10.65 14.02 9.75
N LYS A 148 -9.83 14.98 10.18
CA LYS A 148 -10.07 16.41 9.87
C LYS A 148 -9.71 16.70 8.41
N VAL A 149 -10.56 17.48 7.73
CA VAL A 149 -10.23 18.06 6.43
C VAL A 149 -9.28 19.25 6.64
N GLY A 150 -7.97 18.98 6.59
CA GLY A 150 -6.91 20.00 6.68
C GLY A 150 -6.20 20.28 5.35
N TYR A 151 -6.41 19.41 4.35
CA TYR A 151 -5.84 19.53 3.02
C TYR A 151 -6.96 19.36 1.99
N THR A 152 -6.96 20.21 0.97
CA THR A 152 -7.87 20.12 -0.17
C THR A 152 -7.14 20.38 -1.48
N LYS A 153 -7.50 19.65 -2.53
CA LYS A 153 -6.96 19.86 -3.88
C LYS A 153 -8.06 19.95 -4.94
N TRP A 154 -9.08 20.76 -4.69
CA TRP A 154 -10.16 20.99 -5.66
C TRP A 154 -9.63 21.49 -7.01
N ASN A 155 -10.26 21.05 -8.10
CA ASN A 155 -10.01 21.64 -9.41
C ASN A 155 -10.52 23.10 -9.46
N PRO A 156 -10.00 23.93 -10.39
CA PRO A 156 -10.57 25.25 -10.61
C PRO A 156 -12.07 25.17 -10.92
N GLY A 157 -12.89 25.82 -10.09
CA GLY A 157 -14.35 25.79 -10.19
C GLY A 157 -15.04 24.79 -9.26
N GLU A 158 -14.29 23.89 -8.61
CA GLU A 158 -14.82 22.88 -7.70
C GLU A 158 -14.60 23.24 -6.22
N PRO A 159 -15.43 22.71 -5.30
CA PRO A 159 -16.66 21.96 -5.57
C PRO A 159 -17.78 22.90 -6.08
N ASN A 160 -18.55 22.47 -7.06
CA ASN A 160 -19.56 23.29 -7.72
C ASN A 160 -21.01 22.94 -7.35
N ASN A 161 -21.21 21.81 -6.66
CA ASN A 161 -22.48 21.22 -6.29
C ASN A 161 -23.49 21.14 -7.46
N ALA A 162 -23.06 20.63 -8.62
CA ALA A 162 -23.89 20.58 -9.81
C ALA A 162 -24.99 19.53 -9.68
N ASN A 163 -26.15 19.96 -9.21
CA ASN A 163 -27.35 19.12 -8.97
C ASN A 163 -27.29 18.27 -7.68
N GLY A 164 -26.67 18.74 -6.60
CA GLY A 164 -26.63 17.99 -5.33
C GLY A 164 -25.52 16.95 -5.32
N GLU A 165 -24.28 17.36 -5.59
CA GLU A 165 -23.12 16.49 -5.73
C GLU A 165 -22.35 16.35 -4.42
N ASP A 166 -22.69 15.31 -3.65
CA ASP A 166 -22.20 15.23 -2.27
C ASP A 166 -20.94 14.38 -2.06
N CYS A 167 -20.28 13.89 -3.13
CA CYS A 167 -19.18 12.92 -3.04
C CYS A 167 -17.95 13.32 -3.86
N GLY A 168 -16.77 13.29 -3.24
CA GLY A 168 -15.51 13.66 -3.88
C GLY A 168 -14.86 12.52 -4.66
N GLU A 169 -14.37 12.83 -5.86
CA GLU A 169 -13.58 11.92 -6.70
C GLU A 169 -12.22 12.49 -7.08
N GLY A 170 -11.29 11.60 -7.41
CA GLY A 170 -9.98 11.94 -7.99
C GLY A 170 -9.91 11.66 -9.49
N ASN A 171 -8.95 12.30 -10.16
CA ASN A 171 -8.64 12.13 -11.60
C ASN A 171 -9.79 12.50 -12.57
N TYR A 172 -10.74 13.34 -12.16
CA TYR A 172 -11.77 13.84 -13.09
C TYR A 172 -11.14 14.52 -14.31
N ALA A 173 -11.61 14.21 -15.52
CA ALA A 173 -11.11 14.76 -16.78
C ALA A 173 -9.58 14.75 -16.94
N ASN A 174 -8.89 13.73 -16.40
CA ASN A 174 -7.42 13.61 -16.36
C ASN A 174 -6.70 14.71 -15.56
N SER A 175 -7.43 15.49 -14.76
CA SER A 175 -6.87 16.55 -13.94
C SER A 175 -6.07 16.00 -12.74
N GLU A 176 -5.38 16.91 -12.07
CA GLU A 176 -4.66 16.63 -10.83
C GLU A 176 -5.42 17.05 -9.59
N GLY A 177 -6.63 17.58 -9.70
CA GLY A 177 -7.44 17.99 -8.56
C GLY A 177 -8.61 17.05 -8.31
N TRP A 178 -9.49 17.49 -7.40
CA TRP A 178 -10.71 16.81 -6.99
C TRP A 178 -11.92 17.46 -7.66
N ASN A 179 -12.97 16.65 -7.80
CA ASN A 179 -14.27 17.06 -8.31
C ASN A 179 -15.32 16.51 -7.34
N ASP A 180 -16.35 17.27 -7.04
CA ASP A 180 -17.56 16.74 -6.44
C ASP A 180 -18.45 16.15 -7.53
N ILE A 181 -19.14 15.06 -7.21
CA ILE A 181 -20.03 14.40 -8.15
C ILE A 181 -21.14 13.65 -7.43
N ALA A 182 -22.27 13.45 -8.11
CA ALA A 182 -23.38 12.65 -7.59
C ALA A 182 -22.90 11.25 -7.11
N CYS A 183 -23.15 10.95 -5.84
CA CYS A 183 -22.68 9.75 -5.14
C CYS A 183 -23.11 8.41 -5.76
N LYS A 184 -24.10 8.43 -6.66
CA LYS A 184 -24.64 7.26 -7.36
C LYS A 184 -23.90 6.88 -8.65
N ASN A 185 -22.90 7.66 -9.05
CA ASN A 185 -21.97 7.25 -10.10
C ASN A 185 -21.18 6.00 -9.67
N THR A 186 -20.56 5.30 -10.62
CA THR A 186 -19.79 4.09 -10.33
C THR A 186 -18.33 4.24 -10.72
N PHE A 187 -17.44 4.23 -9.73
CA PHE A 187 -15.99 4.32 -9.92
C PHE A 187 -15.28 3.24 -9.11
N ALA A 188 -14.03 2.96 -9.50
CA ALA A 188 -13.09 2.26 -8.64
C ALA A 188 -12.88 3.08 -7.35
N SER A 189 -12.25 2.50 -6.33
CA SER A 189 -12.04 3.21 -5.07
C SER A 189 -10.67 2.93 -4.47
N VAL A 190 -10.32 3.74 -3.47
CA VAL A 190 -9.12 3.51 -2.66
C VAL A 190 -9.53 3.43 -1.21
N CYS A 191 -9.19 2.33 -0.55
CA CYS A 191 -9.37 2.17 0.89
C CYS A 191 -8.11 2.62 1.64
N VAL A 192 -8.29 3.04 2.89
CA VAL A 192 -7.21 3.34 3.83
C VAL A 192 -7.43 2.69 5.19
N LYS A 193 -6.33 2.36 5.85
CA LYS A 193 -6.28 1.93 7.25
C LYS A 193 -5.13 2.60 7.97
N THR A 194 -5.39 3.09 9.17
CA THR A 194 -4.35 3.46 10.13
C THR A 194 -3.82 2.21 10.81
N MET A 195 -2.52 2.18 11.07
CA MET A 195 -1.85 1.08 11.77
C MET A 195 -2.03 1.14 13.27
#